data_AF-A0A6I5C377-F1
#
_entry.id   AF-A0A6I5C377-F1
#
_cell.length_a   1.000
_cell.length_b   1.000
_cell.length_c   1.000
_cell.angle_alpha   90.00
_cell.angle_beta   90.00
_cell.angle_gamma   90.00
#
_symmetry.space_group_name_H-M   'P 1'
#
loop_
_entity.id
_entity.type
_entity.pdbx_description
1 polymer ?
#
loop_
_entity_poly.entity_id
_entity_poly.type
_entity_poly.pdbx_seq_one_letter_code
_entity_poly.pdbx_strand_id
1 'polypeptide(L)'
;PRTARAAAALATNELRVAYALHPVRLLVTLRAPESVPALITTLRRRLHPHDPYRRVALACVEGLGALGDARARPVLDEALAHPPLAEAAVHALARLPKRN
;
A
#
# COMPACT_ATOMS: atom_id res chain seq x y z
N PRO A 1 12.75 15.74 -9.59
CA PRO A 1 12.95 14.32 -9.19
C PRO A 1 13.64 14.08 -7.81
N ARG A 2 13.45 14.95 -6.80
CA ARG A 2 14.05 14.76 -5.46
C ARG A 2 13.03 14.67 -4.31
N THR A 3 11.79 15.12 -4.53
CA THR A 3 10.73 15.20 -3.51
C THR A 3 10.07 13.84 -3.22
N ALA A 4 9.77 13.04 -4.24
CA ALA A 4 9.15 11.72 -4.06
C ALA A 4 10.04 10.74 -3.27
N ARG A 5 11.36 10.79 -3.52
CA ARG A 5 12.33 9.92 -2.84
C ARG A 5 12.54 10.35 -1.38
N ALA A 6 12.55 11.65 -1.11
CA ALA A 6 12.59 12.19 0.25
C ALA A 6 11.30 11.84 1.02
N ALA A 7 10.13 11.91 0.38
CA ALA A 7 8.86 11.50 0.99
C ALA A 7 8.82 9.99 1.30
N ALA A 8 9.36 9.15 0.42
CA ALA A 8 9.50 7.71 0.67
C ALA A 8 10.44 7.41 1.85
N ALA A 9 11.56 8.14 1.97
CA ALA A 9 12.48 8.00 3.09
C ALA A 9 11.87 8.49 4.42
N LEU A 10 11.13 9.61 4.41
CA LEU A 10 10.39 10.12 5.58
C LEU A 10 9.30 9.14 6.03
N ALA A 11 8.57 8.52 5.09
CA ALA A 11 7.57 7.49 5.39
C ALA A 11 8.16 6.25 6.08
N THR A 12 9.46 5.99 5.89
CA THR A 12 10.15 4.89 6.58
C THR A 12 10.76 5.25 7.93
N ASN A 13 10.94 6.55 8.24
CA ASN A 13 11.76 6.99 9.39
C ASN A 13 10.96 7.75 10.47
N GLU A 14 9.95 8.58 10.13
CA GLU A 14 9.27 9.38 11.15
C GLU A 14 8.09 8.66 11.82
N LEU A 15 8.33 8.19 13.05
CA LEU A 15 7.38 8.15 14.16
C LEU A 15 6.19 7.17 14.08
N ARG A 16 6.42 5.97 14.64
CA ARG A 16 5.47 5.17 15.45
C ARG A 16 4.06 4.96 14.90
N VAL A 17 3.87 4.79 13.59
CA VAL A 17 2.73 4.09 12.95
C VAL A 17 1.30 4.66 13.22
N ALA A 18 1.08 5.49 14.24
CA ALA A 18 -0.20 6.10 14.60
C ALA A 18 -0.59 7.24 13.65
N TYR A 19 0.38 7.81 12.91
CA TYR A 19 0.16 8.91 11.96
C TYR A 19 0.50 8.57 10.50
N ALA A 20 0.85 7.31 10.20
CA ALA A 20 1.28 6.88 8.86
C ALA A 20 0.16 6.92 7.79
N LEU A 21 -1.09 7.18 8.17
CA LEU A 21 -2.19 7.31 7.22
C LEU A 21 -2.02 8.53 6.29
N HIS A 22 -1.53 9.66 6.82
CA HIS A 22 -1.40 10.89 6.04
C HIS A 22 -0.30 10.81 4.97
N PRO A 23 0.92 10.30 5.29
CA PRO A 23 1.96 10.05 4.28
C PRO A 23 1.54 9.05 3.21
N VAL A 24 0.86 7.95 3.60
CA VAL A 24 0.39 6.94 2.64
C VAL A 24 -0.64 7.55 1.68
N ARG A 25 -1.62 8.29 2.20
CA ARG A 25 -2.60 9.00 1.36
C ARG A 25 -1.94 10.02 0.43
N LEU A 26 -0.94 10.75 0.91
CA LEU A 26 -0.20 11.72 0.10
C LEU A 26 0.55 11.03 -1.05
N LEU A 27 1.26 9.93 -0.78
CA LEU A 27 1.99 9.17 -1.81
C LEU A 27 1.05 8.60 -2.88
N VAL A 28 -0.12 8.10 -2.48
CA VAL A 28 -1.17 7.66 -3.40
C VAL A 28 -1.72 8.82 -4.22
N THR A 29 -1.96 9.97 -3.59
CA THR A 29 -2.49 11.18 -4.25
C THR A 29 -1.52 11.75 -5.27
N LEU A 30 -0.22 11.69 -4.98
CA LEU A 30 0.84 12.14 -5.88
C LEU A 30 1.07 11.21 -7.07
N ARG A 31 0.38 10.05 -7.13
CA ARG A 31 0.45 9.04 -8.21
C ARG A 31 1.87 8.72 -8.67
N ALA A 32 2.84 8.77 -7.77
CA ALA A 32 4.21 8.44 -8.08
C ALA A 32 4.33 6.91 -8.16
N PRO A 33 4.50 6.30 -9.36
CA PRO A 33 4.74 4.85 -9.47
C PRO A 33 5.96 4.40 -8.66
N GLU A 34 6.86 5.32 -8.33
CA GLU A 34 8.00 5.11 -7.43
C GLU A 34 7.58 4.76 -5.99
N SER A 35 6.33 5.03 -5.61
CA SER A 35 5.78 4.70 -4.28
C SER A 35 5.33 3.24 -4.18
N VAL A 36 5.14 2.54 -5.30
CA VAL A 36 4.65 1.15 -5.34
C VAL A 36 5.50 0.22 -4.48
N PRO A 37 6.85 0.19 -4.59
CA PRO A 37 7.68 -0.70 -3.77
C PRO A 37 7.58 -0.40 -2.26
N ALA A 38 7.43 0.87 -1.88
CA ALA A 38 7.29 1.29 -0.49
C ALA A 38 5.94 0.85 0.11
N LEU A 39 4.86 0.97 -0.68
CA LEU A 39 3.52 0.51 -0.28
C LEU A 39 3.46 -1.02 -0.18
N ILE A 40 4.09 -1.76 -1.11
CA ILE A 40 4.21 -3.22 -1.04
C ILE A 40 4.93 -3.64 0.25
N THR A 41 6.07 -3.01 0.54
CA THR A 41 6.87 -3.33 1.74
C THR A 41 6.09 -3.04 3.01
N THR A 42 5.38 -1.91 3.06
CA THR A 42 4.54 -1.53 4.20
C THR A 42 3.40 -2.53 4.40
N LEU A 43 2.68 -2.89 3.32
CA LEU A 43 1.58 -3.85 3.40
C LEU A 43 2.06 -5.22 3.89
N ARG A 44 3.13 -5.78 3.31
CA ARG A 44 3.65 -7.11 3.73
C ARG A 44 4.00 -7.17 5.22
N ARG A 45 4.57 -6.11 5.80
CA ARG A 45 4.88 -6.05 7.23
C ARG A 45 3.65 -6.02 8.13
N ARG A 46 2.47 -5.75 7.57
CA ARG A 46 1.19 -5.56 8.27
C ARG A 46 0.18 -6.68 8.00
N LEU A 47 0.52 -7.63 7.12
CA LEU A 47 -0.25 -8.85 6.89
C LEU A 47 -0.02 -9.89 7.99
N HIS A 48 -0.17 -9.48 9.25
CA HIS A 48 -0.14 -10.40 10.38
C HIS A 48 -1.50 -10.40 11.10
N PRO A 49 -1.92 -11.54 11.68
CA PRO A 49 -3.09 -11.57 12.55
C PRO A 49 -2.88 -10.55 13.68
N HIS A 50 -3.88 -9.71 13.94
CA HIS A 50 -3.86 -8.70 15.02
C HIS A 50 -3.00 -7.45 14.79
N ASP A 51 -2.77 -7.02 13.54
CA ASP A 51 -2.12 -5.72 13.30
C ASP A 51 -2.94 -4.55 13.86
N PRO A 52 -2.42 -3.80 14.86
CA PRO A 52 -3.12 -2.63 15.39
C PRO A 52 -3.22 -1.50 14.36
N TYR A 53 -2.47 -1.59 13.25
CA TYR A 53 -2.41 -0.59 12.20
C TYR A 53 -3.18 -0.96 10.93
N ARG A 54 -4.27 -1.72 11.08
CA ARG A 54 -5.18 -2.14 10.00
C ARG A 54 -5.57 -1.01 9.03
N ARG A 55 -5.77 0.23 9.52
CA ARG A 55 -6.10 1.39 8.67
C ARG A 55 -5.00 1.73 7.67
N VAL A 56 -3.74 1.52 8.04
CA VAL A 56 -2.59 1.72 7.16
C VAL A 56 -2.55 0.62 6.11
N ALA A 57 -2.76 -0.64 6.50
CA ALA A 57 -2.83 -1.76 5.57
C ALA A 57 -3.93 -1.55 4.52
N LEU A 58 -5.12 -1.12 4.95
CA LEU A 58 -6.23 -0.78 4.04
C LEU A 58 -5.84 0.34 3.05
N ALA A 59 -5.25 1.43 3.55
CA ALA A 59 -4.81 2.53 2.69
C ALA A 59 -3.72 2.10 1.69
N CYS A 60 -2.83 1.17 2.07
CA CYS A 60 -1.88 0.58 1.14
C CYS A 60 -2.57 -0.26 0.05
N VAL A 61 -3.56 -1.08 0.41
CA VAL A 61 -4.35 -1.89 -0.55
C VAL A 61 -5.07 -0.98 -1.55
N GLU A 62 -5.80 0.02 -1.07
CA GLU A 62 -6.50 1.00 -1.91
C GLU A 62 -5.53 1.77 -2.81
N GLY A 63 -4.40 2.19 -2.24
CA GLY A 63 -3.35 2.91 -2.94
C GLY A 63 -2.70 2.11 -4.07
N LEU A 64 -2.37 0.85 -3.80
CA LEU A 64 -1.81 -0.07 -4.79
C LEU A 64 -2.80 -0.33 -5.94
N GLY A 65 -4.09 -0.51 -5.62
CA GLY A 65 -5.14 -0.64 -6.63
C GLY A 65 -5.35 0.63 -7.46
N ALA A 66 -5.19 1.82 -6.87
CA ALA A 66 -5.28 3.09 -7.59
C ALA A 66 -4.06 3.35 -8.50
N LEU A 67 -2.87 2.88 -8.10
CA LEU A 67 -1.65 2.99 -8.89
C LEU A 67 -1.62 2.01 -10.07
N GLY A 68 -2.33 0.88 -9.98
CA GLY A 68 -2.49 -0.05 -11.11
C GLY A 68 -1.22 -0.79 -11.52
N ASP A 69 -0.17 -0.80 -10.69
CA ASP A 69 1.11 -1.46 -11.02
C ASP A 69 1.01 -2.97 -10.77
N ALA A 70 1.31 -3.77 -11.79
CA ALA A 70 1.26 -5.23 -11.74
C ALA A 70 2.15 -5.84 -10.64
N ARG A 71 3.22 -5.14 -10.22
CA ARG A 71 4.09 -5.57 -9.12
C ARG A 71 3.36 -5.67 -7.78
N ALA A 72 2.23 -4.98 -7.62
CA ALA A 72 1.40 -5.05 -6.42
C ALA A 72 0.60 -6.36 -6.30
N ARG A 73 0.45 -7.11 -7.39
CA ARG A 73 -0.43 -8.28 -7.45
C ARG A 73 -0.16 -9.32 -6.36
N PRO A 74 1.10 -9.77 -6.13
CA PRO A 74 1.36 -10.82 -5.14
C PRO A 74 0.96 -10.42 -3.73
N VAL A 75 1.21 -9.17 -3.33
CA VAL A 75 0.86 -8.71 -1.97
C VAL A 75 -0.66 -8.47 -1.81
N LEU A 76 -1.35 -8.10 -2.89
CA LEU A 76 -2.81 -8.00 -2.90
C LEU A 76 -3.47 -9.38 -2.84
N ASP A 77 -2.89 -10.38 -3.50
CA ASP A 77 -3.32 -11.78 -3.38
C ASP A 77 -3.11 -12.29 -1.93
N GLU A 78 -1.95 -11.99 -1.30
CA GLU A 78 -1.72 -12.28 0.13
C GLU A 78 -2.77 -11.60 1.02
N ALA A 79 -3.17 -10.36 0.71
CA ALA A 79 -4.16 -9.61 1.48
C ALA A 79 -5.58 -10.24 1.44
N LEU A 80 -5.90 -11.09 0.46
CA LEU A 80 -7.18 -11.81 0.41
C LEU A 80 -7.35 -12.79 1.58
N ALA A 81 -6.25 -13.31 2.13
CA ALA A 81 -6.28 -14.19 3.30
C ALA A 81 -6.64 -13.43 4.60
N HIS A 82 -6.76 -12.09 4.54
CA HIS A 82 -7.12 -11.25 5.67
C HIS A 82 -8.56 -10.74 5.48
N PRO A 83 -9.56 -11.30 6.19
CA PRO A 83 -10.97 -10.90 6.04
C PRO A 83 -11.19 -9.38 6.12
N PRO A 84 -10.49 -8.66 7.01
CA PRO A 84 -10.43 -7.21 7.03
C PRO A 84 -10.13 -6.42 5.76
N LEU A 85 -9.34 -7.00 4.85
CA LEU A 85 -8.75 -6.36 3.68
C LEU A 85 -9.25 -6.99 2.38
N ALA A 86 -9.87 -8.17 2.46
CA ALA A 86 -10.24 -8.99 1.32
C ALA A 86 -11.08 -8.23 0.28
N GLU A 87 -12.10 -7.48 0.70
CA GLU A 87 -12.95 -6.70 -0.20
C GLU A 87 -12.14 -5.63 -0.97
N ALA A 88 -11.33 -4.85 -0.25
CA ALA A 88 -10.48 -3.83 -0.87
C ALA A 88 -9.42 -4.45 -1.79
N ALA A 89 -8.90 -5.63 -1.43
CA ALA A 89 -7.93 -6.37 -2.23
C ALA A 89 -8.56 -6.89 -3.53
N VAL A 90 -9.79 -7.40 -3.51
CA VAL A 90 -10.53 -7.80 -4.73
C VAL A 90 -10.69 -6.60 -5.68
N HIS A 91 -11.12 -5.45 -5.15
CA HIS A 91 -11.26 -4.24 -5.96
C HIS A 91 -9.92 -3.74 -6.52
N ALA A 92 -8.85 -3.81 -5.73
CA ALA A 92 -7.51 -3.44 -6.18
C ALA A 92 -6.99 -4.36 -7.29
N LEU A 93 -7.16 -5.68 -7.14
CA LEU A 93 -6.78 -6.68 -8.14
C LEU A 93 -7.56 -6.50 -9.45
N ALA A 94 -8.84 -6.16 -9.38
CA ALA A 94 -9.67 -5.90 -10.56
C ALA A 94 -9.19 -4.69 -11.39
N ARG A 95 -8.46 -3.75 -10.78
CA ARG A 95 -7.89 -2.57 -11.43
C ARG A 95 -6.49 -2.82 -12.02
N LEU A 96 -5.83 -3.91 -11.64
CA LEU A 96 -4.52 -4.23 -12.19
C LEU A 96 -4.64 -4.69 -13.65
N PRO A 97 -3.65 -4.37 -14.50
CA PRO A 97 -3.61 -4.90 -15.85
C PRO A 97 -3.53 -6.43 -15.79
N LYS A 98 -4.28 -7.09 -16.68
CA LYS A 98 -4.21 -8.54 -16.84
C LYS A 98 -2.78 -8.92 -17.23
N ARG A 99 -2.25 -10.00 -16.65
CA ARG A 99 -0.94 -10.55 -17.04
C ARG A 99 -1.04 -10.92 -18.52
N ASN A 100 -0.38 -10.14 -19.37
CA ASN A 100 -0.18 -10.46 -20.78
C ASN A 100 0.96 -11.46 -20.91
#